data_AF-A0A251UAI1-F1
#
_entry.id   AF-A0A251UAI1-F1
#
_cell.length_a   1.000
_cell.length_b   1.000
_cell.length_c   1.000
_cell.angle_alpha   90.00
_cell.angle_beta   90.00
_cell.angle_gamma   90.00
#
_symmetry.space_group_name_H-M   'P 1'
#
loop_
_entity.id
_entity.type
_entity.pdbx_description
1 polymer ?
#
loop_
_entity_poly.entity_id
_entity_poly.type
_entity_poly.pdbx_seq_one_letter_code
_entity_poly.pdbx_strand_id
1 'polypeptide(L)'
;MGVVLDLQPARNNHHHDLFLAQEKGDIILVLVNAHGQPINDKGSQLTHFMGTLSRSGKYCPIYKPWNKVKATKKQVLLALLKTKFDIPEVADGWILQSFGRKVKNWRARVKELYYDLSLSPKEQISSRPKQVKKKKKTMDETCEVLE
;
A
#
# COMPACT_ATOMS: atom_id res chain seq x y z
N MET A 1 7.47 -42.79 -1.05
CA MET A 1 7.21 -41.51 -0.37
C MET A 1 7.83 -40.41 -1.22
N GLY A 2 7.02 -39.66 -1.96
CA GLY A 2 7.48 -38.52 -2.75
C GLY A 2 6.47 -37.40 -2.58
N VAL A 3 6.83 -36.37 -1.83
CA VAL A 3 6.02 -35.15 -1.70
C VAL A 3 6.27 -34.31 -2.94
N VAL A 4 5.35 -34.37 -3.89
CA VAL A 4 5.32 -33.44 -5.02
C VAL A 4 4.83 -32.12 -4.45
N LEU A 5 5.74 -31.16 -4.30
CA LEU A 5 5.38 -29.79 -3.94
C LEU A 5 4.63 -29.19 -5.12
N ASP A 6 3.30 -29.17 -5.03
CA ASP A 6 2.45 -28.43 -5.94
C ASP A 6 2.85 -26.96 -5.92
N LEU A 7 3.58 -26.55 -6.96
CA LEU A 7 3.94 -25.18 -7.24
C LEU A 7 2.66 -24.42 -7.62
N GLN A 8 1.97 -23.89 -6.61
CA GLN A 8 0.80 -23.04 -6.82
C GLN A 8 1.19 -21.88 -7.75
N PRO A 9 0.49 -21.66 -8.88
CA PRO A 9 0.86 -20.62 -9.81
C PRO A 9 0.81 -19.26 -9.11
N ALA A 10 1.89 -18.49 -9.24
CA ALA A 10 1.94 -17.11 -8.79
C ALA A 10 0.70 -16.39 -9.32
N ARG A 11 -0.19 -15.94 -8.41
CA ARG A 11 -1.29 -15.04 -8.76
C ARG A 11 -0.67 -13.79 -9.36
N ASN A 12 -0.55 -13.79 -10.68
CA ASN A 12 -0.12 -12.68 -11.50
C ASN A 12 -1.16 -11.57 -11.37
N ASN A 13 -0.99 -10.72 -10.36
CA ASN A 13 -1.74 -9.48 -10.22
C ASN A 13 -1.17 -8.43 -11.18
N HIS A 14 -1.41 -8.62 -12.49
CA HIS A 14 -1.28 -7.56 -13.49
C HIS A 14 -2.53 -6.65 -13.46
N HIS A 15 -2.91 -6.16 -12.27
CA HIS A 15 -3.93 -5.10 -12.11
C HIS A 15 -3.30 -3.70 -12.02
N HIS A 16 -2.07 -3.53 -12.51
CA HIS A 16 -1.38 -2.25 -12.45
C HIS A 16 -1.84 -1.27 -13.53
N ASP A 17 -2.39 -1.76 -14.64
CA ASP A 17 -2.67 -0.92 -15.82
C ASP A 17 -4.17 -0.81 -16.19
N LEU A 18 -5.07 -1.48 -15.46
CA LEU A 18 -6.53 -1.48 -15.75
C LEU A 18 -7.34 -0.45 -14.94
N PHE A 19 -6.71 0.49 -14.23
CA PHE A 19 -7.43 1.50 -13.42
C PHE A 19 -7.12 2.96 -13.80
N LEU A 20 -6.40 3.20 -14.90
CA LEU A 20 -6.04 4.55 -15.37
C LEU A 20 -6.74 4.98 -16.66
N ALA A 21 -7.80 4.31 -17.07
CA ALA A 21 -8.72 4.84 -18.06
C ALA A 21 -10.15 4.63 -17.55
N GLN A 22 -10.73 5.64 -16.91
CA GLN A 22 -12.18 5.72 -16.80
C GLN A 22 -12.58 7.16 -17.09
N GLU A 23 -13.37 7.29 -18.15
CA GLU A 23 -14.05 8.49 -18.62
C GLU A 23 -14.88 9.12 -17.49
N LYS A 24 -15.12 10.44 -17.54
CA LYS A 24 -15.96 11.23 -16.61
C LYS A 24 -17.18 10.42 -16.15
N GLY A 25 -17.11 9.82 -14.96
CA GLY A 25 -18.12 8.92 -14.42
C GLY A 25 -18.31 9.18 -12.94
N ASP A 26 -19.55 9.09 -12.50
CA ASP A 26 -20.10 9.59 -11.24
C ASP A 26 -19.20 9.35 -10.00
N ILE A 27 -19.07 10.39 -9.18
CA ILE A 27 -18.36 10.32 -7.90
C ILE A 27 -19.07 9.31 -6.99
N ILE A 28 -18.33 8.37 -6.42
CA ILE A 28 -18.92 7.32 -5.58
C ILE A 28 -19.19 7.89 -4.18
N LEU A 29 -20.47 8.03 -3.82
CA LEU A 29 -20.86 8.49 -2.48
C LEU A 29 -20.56 7.45 -1.39
N VAL A 30 -19.82 7.87 -0.36
CA VAL A 30 -19.50 7.05 0.80
C VAL A 30 -20.16 7.64 2.04
N LEU A 31 -21.20 6.96 2.53
CA LEU A 31 -21.84 7.31 3.79
C LEU A 31 -21.01 6.80 4.96
N VAL A 32 -20.81 7.65 5.97
CA VAL A 32 -20.01 7.31 7.16
C VAL A 32 -20.79 7.51 8.46
N ASN A 33 -20.42 6.76 9.49
CA ASN A 33 -20.93 6.96 10.84
C ASN A 33 -20.25 8.12 11.56
N ALA A 34 -20.64 8.38 12.82
CA ALA A 34 -20.03 9.41 13.67
C ALA A 34 -18.52 9.22 13.91
N HIS A 35 -17.98 8.02 13.64
CA HIS A 35 -16.56 7.71 13.73
C HIS A 35 -15.85 7.73 12.37
N GLY A 36 -16.52 8.18 11.32
CA GLY A 36 -15.96 8.26 9.97
C GLY A 36 -15.80 6.90 9.27
N GLN A 37 -16.42 5.84 9.80
CA GLN A 37 -16.38 4.51 9.20
C GLN A 37 -17.46 4.38 8.12
N PRO A 38 -17.15 3.80 6.95
CA PRO A 38 -18.16 3.62 5.91
C PRO A 38 -19.25 2.64 6.35
N ILE A 39 -20.51 3.03 6.18
CA ILE A 39 -21.70 2.21 6.54
C ILE A 39 -22.30 1.52 5.30
N ASN A 40 -22.16 2.14 4.13
CA ASN A 40 -22.83 1.67 2.92
C ASN A 40 -22.03 0.59 2.16
N ASP A 41 -22.70 -0.11 1.24
CA ASP A 41 -22.11 -1.16 0.40
C ASP A 41 -20.91 -0.66 -0.43
N LYS A 42 -20.85 0.65 -0.70
CA LYS A 42 -19.74 1.32 -1.39
C LYS A 42 -18.46 1.40 -0.55
N GLY A 43 -18.55 1.23 0.76
CA GLY A 43 -17.40 1.12 1.67
C GLY A 43 -16.43 -0.01 1.29
N SER A 44 -16.95 -1.09 0.68
CA SER A 44 -16.14 -2.19 0.15
C SER A 44 -15.22 -1.74 -0.98
N GLN A 45 -15.74 -0.92 -1.92
CA GLN A 45 -15.01 -0.39 -3.06
C GLN A 45 -13.90 0.57 -2.62
N LEU A 46 -14.22 1.46 -1.68
CA LEU A 46 -13.24 2.34 -1.03
C LEU A 46 -12.11 1.51 -0.39
N THR A 47 -12.48 0.51 0.40
CA THR A 47 -11.53 -0.35 1.13
C THR A 47 -10.63 -1.16 0.18
N HIS A 48 -11.17 -1.61 -0.96
CA HIS A 48 -10.44 -2.29 -2.01
C HIS A 48 -9.43 -1.36 -2.69
N PHE A 49 -9.88 -0.17 -3.09
CA PHE A 49 -9.03 0.85 -3.71
C PHE A 49 -7.88 1.28 -2.79
N MET A 50 -8.17 1.53 -1.51
CA MET A 50 -7.16 1.77 -0.48
C MET A 50 -6.15 0.62 -0.37
N GLY A 51 -6.61 -0.62 -0.50
CA GLY A 51 -5.76 -1.81 -0.53
C GLY A 51 -4.75 -1.75 -1.67
N THR A 52 -5.18 -1.38 -2.88
CA THR A 52 -4.29 -1.22 -4.04
C THR A 52 -3.26 -0.10 -3.82
N LEU A 53 -3.69 1.06 -3.32
CA LEU A 53 -2.78 2.17 -3.01
C LEU A 53 -1.73 1.80 -1.96
N SER A 54 -2.14 1.06 -0.92
CA SER A 54 -1.24 0.64 0.17
C SER A 54 -0.13 -0.31 -0.31
N ARG A 55 -0.38 -1.10 -1.36
CA ARG A 55 0.57 -2.06 -1.94
C ARG A 55 1.46 -1.46 -3.03
N SER A 56 1.08 -0.32 -3.60
CA SER A 56 1.80 0.33 -4.72
C SER A 56 3.25 0.73 -4.43
N GLY A 57 3.63 0.87 -3.15
CA GLY A 57 4.96 1.35 -2.74
C GLY A 57 5.26 2.83 -3.06
N LYS A 58 4.42 3.52 -3.86
CA LYS A 58 4.58 4.94 -4.23
C LYS A 58 4.25 5.86 -3.05
N TYR A 59 3.11 5.63 -2.42
CA TYR A 59 2.61 6.42 -1.30
C TYR A 59 2.92 5.77 0.05
N CYS A 60 2.90 4.43 0.06
CA CYS A 60 3.10 3.60 1.24
C CYS A 60 4.39 2.77 1.11
N PRO A 61 5.57 3.37 1.40
CA PRO A 61 6.84 2.65 1.32
C PRO A 61 6.93 1.55 2.37
N ILE A 62 7.27 0.32 1.94
CA ILE A 62 7.30 -0.85 2.84
C ILE A 62 8.37 -0.75 3.93
N TYR A 63 9.48 -0.06 3.64
CA TYR A 63 10.64 0.04 4.51
C TYR A 63 10.49 1.12 5.59
N LYS A 64 9.40 1.89 5.56
CA LYS A 64 9.14 2.96 6.50
C LYS A 64 7.80 2.71 7.20
N PRO A 65 7.74 2.69 8.53
CA PRO A 65 6.50 2.51 9.25
C PRO A 65 5.55 3.69 9.01
N TRP A 66 4.24 3.42 9.02
CA TRP A 66 3.20 4.40 8.64
C TRP A 66 3.22 5.67 9.50
N ASN A 67 3.55 5.54 10.78
CA ASN A 67 3.72 6.66 11.70
C ASN A 67 4.87 7.61 11.29
N LYS A 68 5.89 7.12 10.58
CA LYS A 68 7.04 7.92 10.08
C LYS A 68 6.83 8.43 8.64
N VAL A 69 5.69 8.17 8.01
CA VAL A 69 5.35 8.75 6.69
C VAL A 69 4.99 10.23 6.87
N LYS A 70 5.62 11.11 6.09
CA LYS A 70 5.40 12.57 6.12
C LYS A 70 3.91 12.89 5.96
N ALA A 71 3.42 13.87 6.73
CA ALA A 71 2.02 14.31 6.68
C ALA A 71 1.60 14.72 5.26
N THR A 72 2.46 15.40 4.50
CA THR A 72 2.22 15.78 3.10
C THR A 72 1.83 14.60 2.22
N LYS A 73 2.48 13.43 2.39
CA LYS A 73 2.14 12.23 1.60
C LYS A 73 0.79 11.64 2.00
N LYS A 74 0.43 11.74 3.27
CA LYS A 74 -0.88 11.32 3.78
C LYS A 74 -1.99 12.22 3.21
N GLN A 75 -1.74 13.53 3.13
CA GLN A 75 -2.67 14.48 2.53
C GLN A 75 -2.86 14.24 1.03
N VAL A 76 -1.79 14.00 0.27
CA VAL A 76 -1.88 13.63 -1.15
C VAL A 76 -2.70 12.35 -1.36
N LEU A 77 -2.56 11.38 -0.46
CA LEU A 77 -3.32 10.14 -0.50
C LEU A 77 -4.82 10.36 -0.20
N LEU A 78 -5.14 11.23 0.76
CA LEU A 78 -6.52 11.63 1.05
C LEU A 78 -7.15 12.35 -0.15
N ALA A 79 -6.43 13.32 -0.74
CA ALA A 79 -6.88 14.02 -1.95
C ALA A 79 -7.16 13.05 -3.10
N LEU A 80 -6.29 12.03 -3.30
CA LEU A 80 -6.48 10.99 -4.31
C LEU A 80 -7.71 10.12 -4.08
N LEU A 81 -8.15 9.94 -2.83
CA LEU A 81 -9.42 9.24 -2.55
C LEU A 81 -10.60 10.15 -2.87
N LYS A 82 -10.52 11.40 -2.43
CA LYS A 82 -11.57 12.42 -2.64
C LYS A 82 -11.78 12.77 -4.12
N THR A 83 -10.81 12.47 -5.01
CA THR A 83 -11.02 12.61 -6.45
C THR A 83 -11.94 11.52 -7.05
N LYS A 84 -12.11 10.38 -6.37
CA LYS A 84 -12.92 9.24 -6.86
C LYS A 84 -14.16 8.96 -6.01
N PHE A 85 -14.12 9.33 -4.73
CA PHE A 85 -15.16 9.07 -3.76
C PHE A 85 -15.56 10.39 -3.10
N ASP A 86 -16.86 10.60 -2.94
CA ASP A 86 -17.38 11.70 -2.12
C ASP A 86 -17.37 11.23 -0.66
N ILE A 87 -16.36 11.71 0.07
CA ILE A 87 -16.05 11.28 1.44
C ILE A 87 -16.05 12.51 2.34
N PRO A 88 -16.87 12.52 3.40
CA PRO A 88 -16.87 13.62 4.37
C PRO A 88 -15.58 13.64 5.20
N GLU A 89 -15.16 14.84 5.60
CA GLU A 89 -13.89 15.08 6.29
C GLU A 89 -13.75 14.32 7.63
N VAL A 90 -14.87 14.03 8.31
CA VAL A 90 -14.91 13.19 9.53
C VAL A 90 -14.29 11.80 9.32
N ALA A 91 -14.23 11.31 8.07
CA ALA A 91 -13.64 10.02 7.71
C ALA A 91 -12.12 10.04 7.59
N ASP A 92 -11.47 11.20 7.49
CA ASP A 92 -10.02 11.30 7.22
C ASP A 92 -9.20 10.58 8.30
N GLY A 93 -9.60 10.70 9.57
CA GLY A 93 -8.98 9.99 10.68
C GLY A 93 -9.06 8.47 10.51
N TRP A 94 -10.26 7.94 10.22
CA TRP A 94 -10.48 6.51 9.98
C TRP A 94 -9.69 6.01 8.77
N ILE A 95 -9.65 6.79 7.68
CA ILE A 95 -8.91 6.45 6.46
C ILE A 95 -7.43 6.30 6.77
N LEU A 96 -6.83 7.26 7.47
CA LEU A 96 -5.40 7.23 7.81
C LEU A 96 -5.06 6.06 8.74
N GLN A 97 -5.93 5.73 9.69
CA GLN A 97 -5.76 4.55 10.54
C GLN A 97 -5.85 3.25 9.72
N SER A 98 -6.83 3.17 8.82
CA SER A 98 -7.05 2.03 7.92
C SER A 98 -5.87 1.81 6.98
N PHE A 99 -5.25 2.88 6.45
CA PHE A 99 -4.01 2.77 5.70
C PHE A 99 -2.87 2.22 6.56
N GLY A 100 -2.72 2.71 7.80
CA GLY A 100 -1.71 2.18 8.72
C GLY A 100 -1.83 0.68 8.92
N ARG A 101 -3.06 0.18 9.12
CA ARG A 101 -3.35 -1.26 9.25
C ARG A 101 -3.01 -2.03 7.97
N LYS A 102 -3.45 -1.53 6.80
CA LYS A 102 -3.16 -2.18 5.51
C LYS A 102 -1.66 -2.24 5.21
N VAL A 103 -0.91 -1.17 5.49
CA VAL A 103 0.55 -1.15 5.31
C VAL A 103 1.24 -2.12 6.27
N LYS A 104 0.81 -2.18 7.54
CA LYS A 104 1.33 -3.16 8.51
C LYS A 104 1.08 -4.59 8.02
N ASN A 105 -0.14 -4.91 7.59
CA ASN A 105 -0.50 -6.23 7.09
C ASN A 105 0.27 -6.59 5.82
N TRP A 106 0.45 -5.63 4.90
CA TRP A 106 1.24 -5.83 3.70
C TRP A 106 2.71 -6.14 4.03
N ARG A 107 3.30 -5.41 4.97
CA ARG A 107 4.68 -5.69 5.46
C ARG A 107 4.80 -7.09 6.04
N ALA A 108 3.85 -7.50 6.86
CA ALA A 108 3.81 -8.84 7.44
C ALA A 108 3.74 -9.90 6.35
N ARG A 109 2.82 -9.74 5.39
CA ARG A 109 2.65 -10.66 4.25
C ARG A 109 3.88 -10.73 3.35
N VAL A 110 4.56 -9.62 3.10
CA VAL A 110 5.81 -9.64 2.33
C VAL A 110 6.92 -10.35 3.10
N LYS A 111 7.00 -10.18 4.42
CA LYS A 111 7.96 -10.95 5.23
C LYS A 111 7.64 -12.44 5.17
N GLU A 112 6.38 -12.83 5.35
CA GLU A 112 5.96 -14.22 5.27
C GLU A 112 6.26 -14.87 3.92
N LEU A 113 5.99 -14.18 2.81
CA LEU A 113 6.15 -14.75 1.46
C LEU A 113 7.57 -14.74 0.92
N TYR A 114 8.43 -13.82 1.40
CA TYR A 114 9.73 -13.55 0.78
C TYR A 114 10.89 -13.51 1.76
N TYR A 115 10.66 -13.77 3.04
CA TYR A 115 11.75 -13.90 4.01
C TYR A 115 12.10 -15.37 4.19
N ASP A 116 13.06 -15.83 3.40
CA ASP A 116 13.68 -17.13 3.56
C ASP A 116 15.01 -17.02 4.31
N LEU A 117 15.17 -17.78 5.40
CA LEU A 117 16.39 -17.79 6.21
C LEU A 117 17.53 -18.57 5.54
N SER A 118 17.21 -19.41 4.55
CA SER A 118 18.21 -20.19 3.80
C SER A 118 18.90 -19.37 2.71
N LEU A 119 18.34 -18.22 2.34
CA LEU A 119 18.87 -17.35 1.28
C LEU A 119 19.85 -16.31 1.81
N SER A 120 20.91 -16.03 1.05
CA SER A 120 21.80 -14.91 1.36
C SER A 120 21.07 -13.57 1.23
N PRO A 121 21.56 -12.49 1.88
CA PRO A 121 20.94 -11.17 1.77
C PRO A 121 20.78 -10.66 0.33
N LYS A 122 21.68 -11.05 -0.58
CA LYS A 122 21.63 -10.66 -2.00
C LYS A 122 20.50 -11.39 -2.74
N GLU A 123 20.35 -12.69 -2.48
CA GLU A 123 19.28 -13.51 -3.07
C GLU A 123 17.91 -13.11 -2.53
N GLN A 124 17.82 -12.77 -1.24
CA GLN A 124 16.60 -12.23 -0.62
C GLN A 124 16.14 -10.91 -1.25
N ILE A 125 17.09 -10.05 -1.64
CA ILE A 125 16.76 -8.79 -2.31
C ILE A 125 16.29 -9.04 -3.75
N SER A 126 16.78 -10.12 -4.38
CA SER A 126 16.42 -10.52 -5.74
C SER A 126 15.04 -11.19 -5.82
N SER A 127 14.66 -12.00 -4.82
CA SER A 127 13.35 -12.68 -4.75
C SER A 127 12.18 -11.74 -4.46
N ARG A 128 12.45 -10.46 -4.20
CA ARG A 128 11.45 -9.50 -3.72
C ARG A 128 10.34 -9.21 -4.75
N PRO A 129 9.08 -9.03 -4.31
CA PRO A 129 7.99 -8.66 -5.21
C PRO A 129 8.27 -7.33 -5.90
N LYS A 130 7.92 -7.25 -7.20
CA LYS A 130 8.09 -6.08 -8.08
C LYS A 130 7.54 -4.78 -7.47
N GLN A 131 6.50 -4.89 -6.63
CA GLN A 131 5.81 -3.78 -5.97
C GLN A 131 6.62 -3.13 -4.85
N VAL A 132 7.58 -3.84 -4.27
CA VAL A 132 8.50 -3.24 -3.31
C VAL A 132 9.60 -2.55 -4.11
N LYS A 133 9.90 -1.28 -3.82
CA LYS A 133 10.99 -0.52 -4.45
C LYS A 133 12.29 -0.66 -3.64
N LYS A 134 13.46 -0.66 -4.30
CA LYS A 134 14.76 -0.70 -3.59
C LYS A 134 14.88 0.62 -2.82
N LYS A 135 15.41 0.57 -1.59
CA LYS A 135 15.82 1.81 -0.91
C LYS A 135 16.89 2.42 -1.81
N LYS A 136 16.57 3.49 -2.52
CA LYS A 136 17.61 4.28 -3.19
C LYS A 136 18.43 4.87 -2.05
N LYS A 137 19.75 4.63 -2.03
CA LYS A 137 20.68 5.51 -1.32
C LYS A 137 20.52 6.86 -2.00
N THR A 138 19.73 7.76 -1.43
CA THR A 138 19.77 9.17 -1.83
C THR A 138 21.11 9.70 -1.35
N MET A 139 21.86 10.38 -2.22
CA MET A 139 23.13 11.05 -1.95
C MET A 139 22.94 12.29 -1.03
N ASP A 140 22.29 12.11 0.11
CA ASP A 140 22.01 13.16 1.10
C ASP A 140 22.59 12.79 2.48
N GLU A 141 23.47 11.77 2.52
CA GLU A 141 24.19 11.33 3.73
C GLU A 141 25.70 11.64 3.64
N THR A 142 26.12 12.58 2.77
CA THR A 142 27.55 12.96 2.63
C THR A 142 27.90 14.34 3.23
N CYS A 143 27.02 14.97 4.03
CA CYS A 143 27.33 16.26 4.67
C CYS A 143 27.55 16.22 6.19
N GLU A 144 27.55 15.05 6.84
CA GLU A 144 27.93 14.92 8.27
C GLU A 144 29.17 14.04 8.44
N VAL A 145 30.27 14.34 7.74
CA VAL A 145 31.63 14.00 8.20
C VAL A 145 32.62 14.99 7.59
N LEU A 146 32.62 16.23 8.05
CA LEU A 146 33.77 17.13 7.99
C LEU A 146 33.76 18.03 9.23
N GLU A 147 34.24 17.47 10.33
CA GLU A 147 35.13 18.16 11.27
C GLU A 147 36.32 17.22 11.54
#